data_AF-A0A962SM62-F1
#
_entry.id   AF-A0A962SM62-F1
#
_cell.length_a   1.000
_cell.length_b   1.000
_cell.length_c   1.000
_cell.angle_alpha   90.00
_cell.angle_beta   90.00
_cell.angle_gamma   90.00
#
_symmetry.space_group_name_H-M   'P 1'
#
loop_
_entity.id
_entity.type
_entity.pdbx_description
1 polymer ?
#
loop_
_entity_poly.entity_id
_entity_poly.type
_entity_poly.pdbx_seq_one_letter_code
_entity_poly.pdbx_strand_id
1 'polypeptide(L)'
;MSPSNLQFQPQPSATIAAVVLISLFIGLGFWQLERADQKRHLAELLGTRSNLPPLQLTADADTTGLEYRKLRVSGIFLAAKSVFIENRKHLGRDGFHVITPLRVEGGSRYLLVNRGWVAAGRSRSLPDVETPDLPVEVTGQATIPSPPALILGAADAFQENNPRWPYLTLERYARWSGLDILPYVLQQEEGDTQGFVRAWPQQRPESGMHVGYAIQWFAFALIVALIWLRLSLVNRTDNGNEEHDNR
;
A
#
# COMPACT_ATOMS: atom_id res chain seq x y z
N MET A 1 3.51 -53.99 31.63
CA MET A 1 3.86 -52.85 30.74
C MET A 1 5.14 -53.23 30.02
N SER A 2 5.06 -53.73 28.79
CA SER A 2 6.27 -54.04 28.00
C SER A 2 6.98 -52.74 27.62
N PRO A 3 8.30 -52.63 27.81
CA PRO A 3 9.04 -51.45 27.39
C PRO A 3 9.01 -51.34 25.86
N SER A 4 8.66 -50.16 25.34
CA SER A 4 8.72 -49.86 23.92
C SER A 4 10.17 -49.93 23.44
N ASN A 5 10.49 -50.89 22.55
CA ASN A 5 11.80 -51.05 21.91
C ASN A 5 11.95 -50.11 20.69
N LEU A 6 11.80 -48.81 20.90
CA LEU A 6 12.04 -47.80 19.87
C LEU A 6 13.55 -47.54 19.76
N GLN A 7 14.13 -47.73 18.56
CA GLN A 7 15.52 -47.33 18.29
C GLN A 7 15.55 -46.09 17.41
N PHE A 8 16.40 -45.12 17.80
CA PHE A 8 16.62 -43.90 17.03
C PHE A 8 17.71 -44.14 15.97
N GLN A 9 17.32 -44.18 14.69
CA GLN A 9 18.19 -44.41 13.53
C GLN A 9 17.93 -43.34 12.46
N PRO A 10 18.45 -42.11 12.63
CA PRO A 10 18.20 -41.03 11.69
C PRO A 10 18.97 -41.24 10.38
N GLN A 11 18.27 -41.18 9.25
CA GLN A 11 18.92 -41.20 7.94
C GLN A 11 19.56 -39.84 7.65
N PRO A 12 20.85 -39.76 7.24
CA PRO A 12 21.54 -38.50 7.02
C PRO A 12 20.88 -37.59 5.97
N SER A 13 20.42 -38.15 4.85
CA SER A 13 19.73 -37.41 3.78
C SER A 13 18.40 -36.82 4.24
N ALA A 14 17.59 -37.62 4.94
CA ALA A 14 16.32 -37.17 5.52
C ALA A 14 16.53 -36.08 6.59
N THR A 15 17.60 -36.20 7.37
CA THR A 15 17.97 -35.20 8.39
C THR A 15 18.37 -33.87 7.76
N ILE A 16 19.22 -33.90 6.73
CA ILE A 16 19.61 -32.68 6.00
C ILE A 16 18.39 -32.02 5.37
N ALA A 17 17.53 -32.78 4.69
CA ALA A 17 16.32 -32.26 4.07
C ALA A 17 15.37 -31.63 5.10
N ALA A 18 15.16 -32.30 6.24
CA ALA A 18 14.33 -31.79 7.32
C ALA A 18 14.88 -30.48 7.89
N VAL A 19 16.19 -30.39 8.16
CA VAL A 19 16.83 -29.16 8.66
C VAL A 19 16.62 -28.01 7.68
N VAL A 20 16.89 -28.23 6.38
CA VAL A 20 16.73 -27.18 5.35
C VAL A 20 15.27 -26.70 5.27
N LEU A 21 14.31 -27.62 5.22
CA LEU A 21 12.89 -27.26 5.12
C LEU A 21 12.38 -26.55 6.37
N ILE A 22 12.77 -27.02 7.56
CA ILE A 22 12.42 -26.40 8.84
C ILE A 22 12.97 -24.97 8.89
N SER A 23 14.26 -24.78 8.57
CA SER A 23 14.88 -23.45 8.54
C SER A 23 14.18 -22.51 7.55
N LEU A 24 13.84 -23.01 6.36
CA LEU A 24 13.10 -22.24 5.36
C LEU A 24 11.73 -21.80 5.86
N PHE A 25 10.93 -22.74 6.39
CA PHE A 25 9.58 -22.43 6.87
C PHE A 25 9.59 -21.50 8.09
N ILE A 26 10.53 -21.68 9.01
CA ILE A 26 10.72 -20.74 10.12
C ILE A 26 11.06 -19.34 9.60
N GLY A 27 11.99 -19.24 8.64
CA GLY A 27 12.36 -17.97 8.02
C GLY A 27 11.18 -17.27 7.34
N LEU A 28 10.37 -18.02 6.59
CA LEU A 28 9.15 -17.50 5.97
C LEU A 28 8.09 -17.07 7.00
N GLY A 29 7.96 -17.81 8.10
CA GLY A 29 7.09 -17.45 9.22
C GLY A 29 7.48 -16.11 9.84
N PHE A 30 8.76 -15.89 10.14
CA PHE A 30 9.26 -14.62 10.65
C PHE A 30 9.09 -13.48 9.64
N TRP A 31 9.38 -13.71 8.37
CA TRP A 31 9.18 -12.71 7.32
C TRP A 31 7.71 -12.26 7.22
N GLN A 32 6.76 -13.20 7.32
CA GLN A 32 5.33 -12.85 7.34
C GLN A 32 4.93 -12.07 8.60
N LEU A 33 5.50 -12.39 9.77
CA LEU A 33 5.26 -11.62 11.01
C LEU A 33 5.80 -10.19 10.90
N GLU A 34 7.02 -10.02 10.38
CA GLU A 34 7.61 -8.70 10.16
C GLU A 34 6.75 -7.87 9.20
N ARG A 35 6.28 -8.50 8.10
CA ARG A 35 5.38 -7.83 7.16
C ARG A 35 4.03 -7.46 7.78
N ALA A 36 3.51 -8.30 8.69
CA ALA A 36 2.30 -8.03 9.44
C ALA A 36 2.49 -6.82 10.36
N ASP A 37 3.64 -6.73 11.02
CA ASP A 37 3.97 -5.65 11.96
C ASP A 37 4.17 -4.31 11.26
N GLN A 38 4.90 -4.28 10.13
CA GLN A 38 5.00 -3.10 9.26
C GLN A 38 3.63 -2.55 8.88
N LYS A 39 2.69 -3.43 8.53
CA LYS A 39 1.31 -3.06 8.19
C LYS A 39 0.53 -2.54 9.40
N ARG A 40 0.71 -3.11 10.59
CA ARG A 40 0.08 -2.64 11.83
C ARG A 40 0.56 -1.26 12.21
N HIS A 41 1.87 -1.04 12.21
CA HIS A 41 2.44 0.26 12.53
C HIS A 41 1.94 1.34 11.56
N LEU A 42 1.85 1.04 10.26
CA LEU A 42 1.23 1.95 9.29
C LEU A 42 -0.25 2.21 9.59
N ALA A 43 -1.04 1.17 9.92
CA ALA A 43 -2.46 1.32 10.30
C ALA A 43 -2.62 2.22 11.53
N GLU A 44 -1.78 2.04 12.55
CA GLU A 44 -1.80 2.82 13.78
C GLU A 44 -1.42 4.27 13.53
N LEU A 45 -0.38 4.53 12.72
CA LEU A 45 -0.01 5.88 12.31
C LEU A 45 -1.14 6.57 11.54
N LEU A 46 -1.77 5.85 10.59
CA LEU A 46 -2.91 6.33 9.83
C LEU A 46 -4.07 6.68 10.75
N GLY A 47 -4.51 5.74 11.59
CA GLY A 47 -5.65 5.92 12.49
C GLY A 47 -5.43 7.03 13.51
N THR A 48 -4.24 7.11 14.10
CA THR A 48 -3.91 8.16 15.07
C THR A 48 -3.92 9.53 14.40
N ARG A 49 -3.28 9.67 13.22
CA ARG A 49 -3.19 10.97 12.52
C ARG A 49 -4.50 11.41 11.88
N SER A 50 -5.28 10.47 11.33
CA SER A 50 -6.56 10.79 10.69
C SER A 50 -7.64 11.19 11.69
N ASN A 51 -7.55 10.72 12.94
CA ASN A 51 -8.53 11.02 13.98
C ASN A 51 -8.26 12.32 14.74
N LEU A 52 -7.08 12.93 14.55
CA LEU A 52 -6.80 14.26 15.10
C LEU A 52 -7.71 15.30 14.45
N PRO A 53 -8.10 16.36 15.19
CA PRO A 53 -8.86 17.46 14.62
C PRO A 53 -8.09 18.08 13.44
N PRO A 54 -8.81 18.57 12.40
CA PRO A 54 -8.18 19.21 11.26
C PRO A 54 -7.26 20.36 11.70
N LEU A 55 -6.02 20.34 11.23
CA LEU A 55 -5.07 21.42 11.45
C LEU A 55 -5.26 22.51 10.39
N GLN A 56 -5.39 23.77 10.81
CA GLN A 56 -5.38 24.88 9.88
C GLN A 56 -3.99 25.04 9.27
N LEU A 57 -3.88 24.90 7.96
CA LEU A 57 -2.64 25.12 7.22
C LEU A 57 -2.60 26.56 6.70
N THR A 58 -1.52 27.26 7.03
CA THR A 58 -1.22 28.58 6.47
C THR A 58 -0.05 28.50 5.50
N ALA A 59 0.11 29.55 4.69
CA ALA A 59 1.17 29.60 3.70
C ALA A 59 2.58 29.56 4.29
N ASP A 60 2.81 29.80 5.58
CA ASP A 60 4.13 29.76 6.22
C ASP A 60 4.27 28.64 7.27
N ALA A 61 3.28 27.75 7.38
CA ALA A 61 3.30 26.67 8.36
C ALA A 61 4.50 25.73 8.15
N ASP A 62 5.02 25.20 9.27
CA ASP A 62 5.91 24.04 9.24
C ASP A 62 5.13 22.84 8.70
N THR A 63 5.70 22.22 7.68
CA THR A 63 5.09 21.12 6.94
C THR A 63 5.59 19.76 7.41
N THR A 64 6.52 19.72 8.36
CA THR A 64 7.14 18.48 8.83
C THR A 64 6.11 17.53 9.44
N GLY A 65 6.02 16.32 8.87
CA GLY A 65 5.21 15.23 9.43
C GLY A 65 3.70 15.40 9.30
N LEU A 66 3.22 16.19 8.33
CA LEU A 66 1.79 16.38 8.07
C LEU A 66 1.15 15.25 7.24
N GLU A 67 1.93 14.30 6.72
CA GLU A 67 1.38 13.15 5.98
C GLU A 67 0.32 12.41 6.82
N TYR A 68 -0.81 12.09 6.19
CA TYR A 68 -2.00 11.47 6.77
C TYR A 68 -2.79 12.32 7.78
N ARG A 69 -2.36 13.55 8.07
CA ARG A 69 -3.15 14.49 8.87
C ARG A 69 -4.29 15.08 8.06
N LYS A 70 -5.41 15.33 8.75
CA LYS A 70 -6.48 16.18 8.23
C LYS A 70 -6.01 17.63 8.30
N LEU A 71 -6.05 18.31 7.16
CA LEU A 71 -5.73 19.73 7.05
C LEU A 71 -6.97 20.49 6.58
N ARG A 72 -7.11 21.71 7.08
CA ARG A 72 -8.07 22.71 6.62
C ARG A 72 -7.29 23.88 6.05
N VAL A 73 -7.61 24.28 4.83
CA VAL A 73 -6.81 25.24 4.07
C VAL A 73 -7.75 26.22 3.36
N SER A 74 -7.54 27.50 3.61
CA SER A 74 -8.24 28.58 2.92
C SER A 74 -7.39 29.10 1.77
N GLY A 75 -8.02 29.43 0.65
CA GLY A 75 -7.29 29.89 -0.53
C GLY A 75 -8.16 30.10 -1.76
N ILE A 76 -7.51 30.35 -2.89
CA ILE A 76 -8.18 30.51 -4.20
C ILE A 76 -7.59 29.49 -5.16
N PHE A 77 -8.46 28.76 -5.87
CA PHE A 77 -8.00 27.80 -6.87
C PHE A 77 -7.41 28.50 -8.08
N LEU A 78 -6.35 27.93 -8.66
CA LEU A 78 -5.81 28.37 -9.93
C LEU A 78 -6.16 27.34 -11.01
N ALA A 79 -7.36 27.49 -11.58
CA ALA A 79 -7.95 26.56 -12.55
C ALA A 79 -7.04 26.31 -13.77
N ALA A 80 -6.37 27.36 -14.26
CA ALA A 80 -5.47 27.32 -15.41
C ALA A 80 -4.26 26.39 -15.27
N LYS A 81 -3.95 25.95 -14.04
CA LYS A 81 -2.86 25.02 -13.75
C LYS A 81 -3.35 23.65 -13.28
N SER A 82 -4.62 23.31 -13.52
CA SER A 82 -5.16 21.99 -13.19
C SER A 82 -4.57 20.90 -14.08
N VAL A 83 -4.34 19.72 -13.50
CA VAL A 83 -3.91 18.51 -14.22
C VAL A 83 -4.87 17.35 -13.93
N PHE A 84 -5.01 16.47 -14.90
CA PHE A 84 -5.96 15.37 -14.91
C PHE A 84 -5.20 14.05 -14.94
N ILE A 85 -5.26 13.32 -13.83
CA ILE A 85 -4.57 12.05 -13.71
C ILE A 85 -5.45 10.97 -14.32
N GLU A 86 -5.01 10.39 -15.44
CA GLU A 86 -5.79 9.45 -16.24
C GLU A 86 -5.79 8.02 -15.67
N ASN A 87 -6.55 7.14 -16.33
CA ASN A 87 -6.66 5.72 -16.02
C ASN A 87 -7.08 5.44 -14.57
N ARG A 88 -7.88 6.36 -14.00
CA ARG A 88 -8.49 6.16 -12.69
C ARG A 88 -9.83 5.48 -12.88
N LYS A 89 -9.96 4.28 -12.33
CA LYS A 89 -11.21 3.52 -12.38
C LYS A 89 -12.04 3.75 -11.14
N HIS A 90 -13.32 4.05 -11.34
CA HIS A 90 -14.32 4.07 -10.27
C HIS A 90 -15.54 3.28 -10.72
N LEU A 91 -15.92 2.25 -9.94
CA LEU A 91 -17.05 1.35 -10.24
C LEU A 91 -17.06 0.82 -11.70
N GLY A 92 -15.89 0.40 -12.19
CA GLY A 92 -15.74 -0.16 -13.54
C GLY A 92 -15.70 0.88 -14.68
N ARG A 93 -15.79 2.18 -14.39
CA ARG A 93 -15.70 3.25 -15.38
C ARG A 93 -14.34 3.93 -15.31
N ASP A 94 -13.77 4.21 -16.48
CA ASP A 94 -12.56 5.01 -16.60
C ASP A 94 -12.88 6.50 -16.37
N GLY A 95 -11.92 7.21 -15.80
CA GLY A 95 -12.03 8.63 -15.52
C GLY A 95 -10.72 9.24 -15.09
N PHE A 96 -10.82 10.45 -14.53
CA PHE A 96 -9.69 11.28 -14.16
C PHE A 96 -9.78 11.66 -12.69
N HIS A 97 -8.64 11.69 -11.99
CA HIS A 97 -8.53 12.53 -10.80
C HIS A 97 -8.15 13.94 -11.20
N VAL A 98 -8.83 14.94 -10.65
CA VAL A 98 -8.57 16.34 -10.98
C VAL A 98 -7.73 16.95 -9.86
N ILE A 99 -6.52 17.37 -10.21
CA ILE A 99 -5.59 18.02 -9.30
C ILE A 99 -5.57 19.50 -9.65
N THR A 100 -6.01 20.34 -8.73
CA THR A 100 -6.03 21.79 -8.91
C THR A 100 -5.19 22.44 -7.81
N PRO A 101 -4.24 23.32 -8.14
CA PRO A 101 -3.48 24.05 -7.14
C PRO A 101 -4.37 25.09 -6.45
N LEU A 102 -4.29 25.15 -5.13
CA LEU A 102 -4.92 26.16 -4.29
C LEU A 102 -3.82 27.11 -3.80
N ARG A 103 -3.91 28.40 -4.15
CA ARG A 103 -3.04 29.41 -3.56
C ARG A 103 -3.43 29.59 -2.09
N VAL A 104 -2.54 29.25 -1.17
CA VAL A 104 -2.83 29.29 0.26
C VAL A 104 -2.94 30.73 0.72
N GLU A 105 -3.96 31.03 1.52
CA GLU A 105 -4.17 32.33 2.12
C GLU A 105 -2.96 32.76 2.97
N GLY A 106 -2.64 34.05 2.93
CA GLY A 106 -1.53 34.63 3.70
C GLY A 106 -0.14 34.50 3.05
N GLY A 107 0.00 33.93 1.85
CA GLY A 107 1.31 33.86 1.19
C GLY A 107 1.31 33.56 -0.32
N SER A 108 2.45 33.09 -0.82
CA SER A 108 2.71 32.80 -2.24
C SER A 108 2.82 31.30 -2.57
N ARG A 109 2.73 30.42 -1.56
CA ARG A 109 2.80 28.97 -1.74
C ARG A 109 1.46 28.37 -2.18
N TYR A 110 1.54 27.28 -2.93
CA TYR A 110 0.38 26.56 -3.44
C TYR A 110 0.29 25.16 -2.83
N LEU A 111 -0.92 24.73 -2.46
CA LEU A 111 -1.18 23.35 -2.09
C LEU A 111 -1.89 22.65 -3.24
N LEU A 112 -1.42 21.48 -3.65
CA LEU A 112 -2.15 20.69 -4.64
C LEU A 112 -3.36 20.05 -3.97
N VAL A 113 -4.54 20.24 -4.53
CA VAL A 113 -5.78 19.62 -4.04
C VAL A 113 -6.25 18.61 -5.07
N ASN A 114 -6.38 17.36 -4.66
CA ASN A 114 -7.10 16.36 -5.43
C ASN A 114 -8.60 16.51 -5.13
N ARG A 115 -9.33 17.11 -6.07
CA ARG A 115 -10.76 17.45 -5.92
C ARG A 115 -11.68 16.24 -6.04
N GLY A 116 -11.17 15.13 -6.58
CA GLY A 116 -11.90 13.88 -6.75
C GLY A 116 -11.81 13.30 -8.15
N TRP A 117 -12.54 12.22 -8.34
CA TRP A 117 -12.70 11.51 -9.60
C TRP A 117 -13.87 12.04 -10.41
N VAL A 118 -13.69 12.13 -11.72
CA VAL A 118 -14.72 12.46 -12.71
C VAL A 118 -14.69 11.47 -13.86
N ALA A 119 -15.86 11.08 -14.36
CA ALA A 119 -15.97 10.11 -15.43
C ALA A 119 -15.38 10.63 -16.74
N ALA A 120 -14.69 9.78 -17.48
CA ALA A 120 -14.30 10.11 -18.85
C ALA A 120 -15.53 10.10 -19.76
N GLY A 121 -15.73 11.16 -20.53
CA GLY A 121 -16.74 11.20 -21.57
C GLY A 121 -16.46 10.21 -22.71
N ARG A 122 -17.44 9.98 -23.59
CA ARG A 122 -17.32 9.05 -24.74
C ARG A 122 -16.16 9.38 -25.68
N SER A 123 -15.91 10.67 -25.91
CA SER A 123 -14.78 11.18 -26.70
C SER A 123 -13.43 11.03 -26.01
N ARG A 124 -13.42 10.62 -24.72
CA ARG A 124 -12.27 10.77 -23.83
C ARG A 124 -11.66 12.16 -23.95
N SER A 125 -12.45 13.23 -24.06
CA SER A 125 -11.95 14.60 -23.89
C SER A 125 -11.71 14.89 -22.40
N LEU A 126 -11.00 15.98 -22.10
CA LEU A 126 -10.93 16.47 -20.73
C LEU A 126 -12.34 16.84 -20.26
N PRO A 127 -12.72 16.46 -19.03
CA PRO A 127 -13.98 16.88 -18.46
C PRO A 127 -13.93 18.38 -18.22
N ASP A 128 -15.04 19.06 -18.51
CA ASP A 128 -15.22 20.45 -18.11
C ASP A 128 -15.48 20.48 -16.60
N VAL A 129 -14.65 21.22 -15.88
CA VAL A 129 -14.61 21.23 -14.42
C VAL A 129 -14.73 22.66 -13.95
N GLU A 130 -15.92 22.97 -13.42
CA GLU A 130 -16.17 24.27 -12.83
C GLU A 130 -15.28 24.46 -11.59
N THR A 131 -14.51 25.54 -11.60
CA THR A 131 -13.55 25.86 -10.54
C THR A 131 -13.86 27.27 -10.07
N PRO A 132 -14.24 27.45 -8.79
CA PRO A 132 -14.53 28.77 -8.27
C PRO A 132 -13.29 29.67 -8.32
N ASP A 133 -13.46 30.88 -8.84
CA ASP A 133 -12.45 31.95 -8.79
C ASP A 133 -12.56 32.80 -7.50
N LEU A 134 -13.31 32.30 -6.51
CA LEU A 134 -13.54 32.93 -5.21
C LEU A 134 -12.77 32.21 -4.10
N PRO A 135 -12.53 32.86 -2.95
CA PRO A 135 -11.97 32.20 -1.78
C PRO A 135 -12.82 31.00 -1.35
N VAL A 136 -12.15 29.88 -1.11
CA VAL A 136 -12.74 28.62 -0.64
C VAL A 136 -11.98 28.10 0.56
N GLU A 137 -12.66 27.35 1.42
CA GLU A 137 -12.05 26.55 2.47
C GLU A 137 -12.14 25.08 2.07
N VAL A 138 -10.98 24.41 2.02
CA VAL A 138 -10.85 23.00 1.64
C VAL A 138 -10.36 22.22 2.84
N THR A 139 -11.12 21.18 3.22
CA THR A 139 -10.67 20.18 4.20
C THR A 139 -10.34 18.89 3.48
N GLY A 140 -9.25 18.24 3.89
CA GLY A 140 -8.80 17.00 3.27
C GLY A 140 -7.67 16.31 4.03
N GLN A 141 -7.28 15.12 3.59
CA GLN A 141 -6.13 14.40 4.13
C GLN A 141 -4.87 14.69 3.30
N ALA A 142 -3.78 15.09 3.96
CA ALA A 142 -2.50 15.28 3.29
C ALA A 142 -1.86 13.94 2.93
N THR A 143 -1.37 13.82 1.70
CA THR A 143 -0.66 12.63 1.20
C THR A 143 0.55 13.05 0.37
N ILE A 144 1.53 12.17 0.25
CA ILE A 144 2.63 12.31 -0.70
C ILE A 144 2.35 11.40 -1.89
N PRO A 145 2.21 11.94 -3.12
CA PRO A 145 1.94 11.12 -4.28
C PRO A 145 3.15 10.23 -4.57
N SER A 146 2.92 8.91 -4.62
CA SER A 146 3.94 7.92 -4.98
C SER A 146 3.75 7.47 -6.44
N PRO A 147 4.79 7.50 -7.28
CA PRO A 147 4.71 6.96 -8.64
C PRO A 147 4.50 5.43 -8.60
N PRO A 148 3.89 4.85 -9.65
CA PRO A 148 3.74 3.40 -9.73
C PRO A 148 5.11 2.69 -9.78
N ALA A 149 5.21 1.53 -9.13
CA ALA A 149 6.47 0.76 -9.00
C ALA A 149 7.02 0.24 -10.33
N LEU A 150 6.17 0.08 -11.33
CA LEU A 150 6.54 -0.27 -12.70
C LEU A 150 5.88 0.72 -13.65
N ILE A 151 6.70 1.33 -14.50
CA ILE A 151 6.28 2.31 -15.48
C ILE A 151 6.54 1.73 -16.87
N LEU A 152 5.56 1.02 -17.42
CA LEU A 152 5.63 0.54 -18.80
C LEU A 152 5.18 1.67 -19.73
N GLY A 153 6.10 2.23 -20.52
CA GLY A 153 5.79 3.17 -21.60
C GLY A 153 5.39 4.59 -21.21
N ALA A 154 5.50 5.01 -19.94
CA ALA A 154 5.07 6.36 -19.53
C ALA A 154 6.13 7.47 -19.73
N ALA A 155 7.34 7.13 -20.19
CA ALA A 155 8.35 8.13 -20.54
C ALA A 155 7.89 9.02 -21.71
N ASP A 156 7.07 8.47 -22.62
CA ASP A 156 6.62 9.15 -23.85
C ASP A 156 5.19 9.74 -23.73
N ALA A 157 4.49 9.51 -22.60
CA ALA A 157 3.11 9.94 -22.42
C ALA A 157 2.97 11.37 -21.88
N PHE A 158 4.03 11.93 -21.29
CA PHE A 158 4.03 13.30 -20.80
C PHE A 158 4.31 14.27 -21.95
N GLN A 159 3.34 15.15 -22.22
CA GLN A 159 3.53 16.25 -23.15
C GLN A 159 3.43 17.56 -22.38
N GLU A 160 4.42 18.43 -22.52
CA GLU A 160 4.56 19.67 -21.74
C GLU A 160 3.34 20.61 -21.87
N ASN A 161 2.64 20.53 -23.00
CA ASN A 161 1.42 21.31 -23.27
C ASN A 161 0.11 20.55 -23.00
N ASN A 162 0.18 19.38 -22.37
CA ASN A 162 -0.99 18.54 -22.10
C ASN A 162 -1.22 18.41 -20.58
N PRO A 163 -2.37 18.85 -20.05
CA PRO A 163 -2.69 18.68 -18.64
C PRO A 163 -3.08 17.23 -18.29
N ARG A 164 -3.02 16.27 -19.22
CA ARG A 164 -3.32 14.85 -19.00
C ARG A 164 -2.10 14.04 -18.62
N TRP A 165 -2.07 13.55 -17.39
CA TRP A 165 -0.87 12.91 -16.85
C TRP A 165 -1.17 11.48 -16.39
N PRO A 166 -0.27 10.51 -16.65
CA PRO A 166 -0.45 9.14 -16.18
C PRO A 166 -0.33 9.03 -14.65
N TYR A 167 0.53 9.85 -14.04
CA TYR A 167 0.72 9.94 -12.59
C TYR A 167 1.26 11.31 -12.21
N LEU A 168 1.12 11.65 -10.92
CA LEU A 168 1.59 12.90 -10.34
C LEU A 168 2.87 12.66 -9.55
N THR A 169 3.88 13.51 -9.73
CA THR A 169 4.96 13.70 -8.75
C THR A 169 5.06 15.20 -8.45
N LEU A 170 5.36 15.55 -7.20
CA LEU A 170 5.44 16.95 -6.76
C LEU A 170 6.53 17.71 -7.54
N GLU A 171 7.72 17.10 -7.68
CA GLU A 171 8.83 17.68 -8.43
C GLU A 171 8.45 18.01 -9.89
N ARG A 172 7.76 17.07 -10.56
CA ARG A 172 7.32 17.28 -11.94
C ARG A 172 6.31 18.41 -12.03
N TYR A 173 5.36 18.44 -11.10
CA TYR A 173 4.35 19.48 -11.08
C TYR A 173 4.96 20.86 -10.83
N ALA A 174 5.87 20.98 -9.86
CA ALA A 174 6.56 22.23 -9.58
C ALA A 174 7.30 22.74 -10.82
N ARG A 175 8.06 21.87 -11.51
CA ARG A 175 8.79 22.22 -12.73
C ARG A 175 7.89 22.67 -13.88
N TRP A 176 6.81 21.94 -14.15
CA TRP A 176 5.86 22.27 -15.22
C TRP A 176 5.06 23.55 -14.94
N SER A 177 4.61 23.72 -13.69
CA SER A 177 3.75 24.85 -13.33
C SER A 177 4.53 26.14 -13.07
N GLY A 178 5.79 26.03 -12.65
CA GLY A 178 6.60 27.15 -12.15
C GLY A 178 6.17 27.65 -10.77
N LEU A 179 5.29 26.92 -10.08
CA LEU A 179 4.74 27.31 -8.78
C LEU A 179 5.61 26.78 -7.63
N ASP A 180 5.72 27.58 -6.58
CA ASP A 180 6.23 27.12 -5.28
C ASP A 180 5.11 26.35 -4.57
N ILE A 181 5.24 25.02 -4.55
CA ILE A 181 4.22 24.12 -4.01
C ILE A 181 4.65 23.53 -2.67
N LEU A 182 3.68 23.35 -1.77
CA LEU A 182 3.86 22.58 -0.54
C LEU A 182 4.11 21.10 -0.87
N PRO A 183 4.85 20.36 -0.01
CA PRO A 183 5.29 19.00 -0.29
C PRO A 183 4.18 17.94 -0.13
N TYR A 184 2.92 18.31 -0.37
CA TYR A 184 1.76 17.45 -0.17
C TYR A 184 0.70 17.65 -1.26
N VAL A 185 -0.10 16.61 -1.43
CA VAL A 185 -1.40 16.68 -2.10
C VAL A 185 -2.48 16.50 -1.05
N LEU A 186 -3.47 17.38 -1.05
CA LEU A 186 -4.64 17.29 -0.19
C LEU A 186 -5.72 16.45 -0.90
N GLN A 187 -6.03 15.27 -0.38
CA GLN A 187 -7.19 14.50 -0.80
C GLN A 187 -8.43 15.12 -0.17
N GLN A 188 -9.20 15.86 -0.96
CA GLN A 188 -10.37 16.60 -0.46
C GLN A 188 -11.39 15.64 0.16
N GLU A 189 -11.94 15.99 1.33
CA GLU A 189 -12.97 15.18 1.99
C GLU A 189 -14.34 15.29 1.29
N GLU A 190 -15.22 14.34 1.60
CA GLU A 190 -16.61 14.35 1.15
C GLU A 190 -17.33 15.61 1.68
N GLY A 191 -18.07 16.27 0.80
CA GLY A 191 -18.79 17.52 1.05
C GLY A 191 -19.70 17.81 -0.14
N ASP A 192 -19.95 19.07 -0.48
CA ASP A 192 -20.54 19.37 -1.79
C ASP A 192 -19.65 18.78 -2.89
N THR A 193 -20.22 17.82 -3.60
CA THR A 193 -19.48 16.98 -4.54
C THR A 193 -19.13 17.75 -5.78
N GLN A 194 -19.92 18.76 -6.19
CA GLN A 194 -19.70 19.49 -7.46
C GLN A 194 -19.41 18.55 -8.65
N GLY A 195 -20.03 17.37 -8.66
CA GLY A 195 -19.81 16.33 -9.69
C GLY A 195 -18.58 15.43 -9.50
N PHE A 196 -17.80 15.62 -8.43
CA PHE A 196 -16.64 14.80 -8.08
C PHE A 196 -17.00 13.62 -7.17
N VAL A 197 -16.37 12.48 -7.43
CA VAL A 197 -16.38 11.32 -6.54
C VAL A 197 -15.11 11.32 -5.69
N ARG A 198 -15.25 11.41 -4.36
CA ARG A 198 -14.12 11.46 -3.40
C ARG A 198 -13.96 10.17 -2.60
N ALA A 199 -14.10 9.04 -3.29
CA ALA A 199 -13.91 7.71 -2.73
C ALA A 199 -12.42 7.33 -2.76
N TRP A 200 -11.64 7.87 -1.82
CA TRP A 200 -10.22 7.55 -1.73
C TRP A 200 -10.03 6.09 -1.31
N PRO A 201 -9.11 5.34 -1.94
CA PRO A 201 -8.82 3.99 -1.51
C PRO A 201 -8.33 4.06 -0.06
N GLN A 202 -9.13 3.52 0.87
CA GLN A 202 -8.70 3.44 2.25
C GLN A 202 -7.46 2.57 2.28
N GLN A 203 -6.34 3.13 2.73
CA GLN A 203 -5.21 2.32 3.15
C GLN A 203 -5.65 1.59 4.41
N ARG A 204 -6.39 0.48 4.25
CA ARG A 204 -6.61 -0.49 5.31
C ARG A 204 -5.48 -1.49 5.17
N PRO A 205 -4.48 -1.48 6.05
CA PRO A 205 -3.53 -2.55 6.10
C PRO A 205 -4.31 -3.75 6.64
N GLU A 206 -4.77 -4.63 5.75
CA GLU A 206 -5.36 -5.90 6.16
C GLU A 206 -4.25 -6.73 6.83
N SER A 207 -4.13 -6.56 8.15
CA SER A 207 -3.05 -7.16 8.96
C SER A 207 -3.34 -8.62 9.28
N GLY A 208 -4.61 -8.99 9.43
CA GLY A 208 -5.01 -10.34 9.89
C GLY A 208 -4.54 -11.48 8.98
N MET A 209 -4.49 -11.24 7.67
CA MET A 209 -4.11 -12.26 6.69
C MET A 209 -2.65 -12.75 6.86
N HIS A 210 -1.73 -11.86 7.24
CA HIS A 210 -0.30 -12.21 7.33
C HIS A 210 0.03 -13.06 8.55
N VAL A 211 -0.67 -12.87 9.66
CA VAL A 211 -0.52 -13.69 10.87
C VAL A 211 -0.96 -15.13 10.62
N GLY A 212 -2.08 -15.31 9.90
CA GLY A 212 -2.56 -16.64 9.52
C GLY A 212 -1.52 -17.41 8.69
N TYR A 213 -0.89 -16.74 7.72
CA TYR A 213 0.20 -17.35 6.94
C TYR A 213 1.44 -17.66 7.78
N ALA A 214 1.81 -16.81 8.74
CA ALA A 214 2.93 -17.11 9.64
C ALA A 214 2.67 -18.39 10.45
N ILE A 215 1.45 -18.55 11.01
CA ILE A 215 1.04 -19.77 11.72
C ILE A 215 1.12 -20.99 10.80
N GLN A 216 0.69 -20.86 9.54
CA GLN A 216 0.78 -21.93 8.54
C GLN A 216 2.23 -22.36 8.29
N TRP A 217 3.16 -21.41 8.14
CA TRP A 217 4.58 -21.73 7.96
C TRP A 217 5.18 -22.44 9.17
N PHE A 218 4.86 -21.99 10.39
CA PHE A 218 5.29 -22.68 11.60
C PHE A 218 4.66 -24.07 11.74
N ALA A 219 3.40 -24.26 11.33
CA ALA A 219 2.74 -25.56 11.30
C ALA A 219 3.44 -26.52 10.31
N PHE A 220 3.86 -26.05 9.14
CA PHE A 220 4.64 -26.87 8.21
C PHE A 220 6.01 -27.25 8.78
N ALA A 221 6.71 -26.32 9.45
CA ALA A 221 7.94 -26.64 10.16
C ALA A 221 7.73 -27.74 11.21
N LEU A 222 6.66 -27.64 11.99
CA LEU A 222 6.29 -28.64 13.00
C LEU A 222 5.97 -30.00 12.37
N ILE A 223 5.18 -30.03 11.29
CA ILE A 223 4.83 -31.28 10.58
C ILE A 223 6.08 -31.96 10.04
N VAL A 224 7.01 -31.22 9.42
CA VAL A 224 8.28 -31.78 8.94
C VAL A 224 9.10 -32.35 10.08
N ALA A 225 9.18 -31.66 11.22
CA ALA A 225 9.87 -32.15 12.41
C ALA A 225 9.27 -33.45 12.95
N LEU A 226 7.93 -33.54 13.01
CA LEU A 226 7.21 -34.75 13.45
C LEU A 226 7.39 -35.92 12.48
N ILE A 227 7.34 -35.67 11.17
CA ILE A 227 7.60 -36.69 10.14
C ILE A 227 9.03 -37.20 10.27
N TRP A 228 10.01 -36.29 10.37
CA TRP A 228 11.41 -36.67 10.53
C TRP A 228 11.64 -37.48 11.82
N LEU A 229 11.05 -37.05 12.95
CA LEU A 229 11.14 -37.78 14.22
C LEU A 229 10.55 -39.18 14.10
N ARG A 230 9.35 -39.31 13.50
CA ARG A 230 8.70 -40.60 13.28
C ARG A 230 9.51 -41.50 12.37
N LEU A 231 10.09 -40.98 11.28
CA LEU A 231 10.93 -41.76 10.37
C LEU A 231 12.26 -42.19 11.02
N SER A 232 12.75 -41.41 11.97
CA SER A 232 13.96 -41.73 12.73
C SER A 232 13.72 -42.75 13.84
N LEU A 233 12.46 -43.04 14.19
CA LEU A 233 12.08 -44.04 15.17
C LEU A 233 11.68 -45.34 14.46
N VAL A 234 12.52 -46.37 14.55
CA VAL A 234 12.28 -47.68 13.94
C VAL A 234 11.91 -48.70 15.02
N ASN A 235 10.88 -49.52 14.75
CA ASN A 235 10.52 -50.67 15.58
C ASN A 235 11.41 -51.86 15.22
N ARG A 236 12.04 -52.46 16.23
CA ARG A 236 13.01 -53.56 16.11
C ARG A 236 12.47 -54.88 15.52
N THR A 237 11.19 -54.97 15.14
CA THR A 237 10.53 -56.24 14.80
C THR A 237 10.52 -56.64 13.33
N ASP A 238 10.89 -55.77 12.37
CA ASP A 238 10.72 -56.09 10.93
C ASP A 238 11.94 -56.71 10.22
N ASN A 239 13.11 -56.83 10.87
CA ASN A 239 14.33 -57.33 10.18
C ASN A 239 14.69 -58.79 10.53
N GLY A 240 13.76 -59.60 11.04
CA GLY A 240 14.07 -60.92 11.61
C GLY A 240 13.67 -62.17 10.79
N ASN A 241 12.87 -62.06 9.73
CA ASN A 241 12.18 -63.22 9.14
C ASN A 241 12.41 -63.46 7.63
N GLU A 242 13.63 -63.27 7.10
CA GLU A 242 13.93 -63.67 5.70
C GLU A 242 15.08 -64.68 5.52
N GLU A 243 15.78 -65.14 6.56
CA GLU A 243 17.05 -65.87 6.34
C GLU A 243 17.06 -67.40 6.56
N HIS A 244 15.94 -68.09 6.80
CA HIS A 244 15.99 -69.55 7.00
C HIS A 244 14.80 -70.31 6.36
N ASP A 245 14.70 -70.31 5.03
CA ASP A 245 14.05 -71.41 4.30
C ASP A 245 14.71 -71.61 2.92
N ASN A 246 15.95 -72.11 2.93
CA ASN A 246 16.54 -72.72 1.74
C ASN A 246 17.71 -73.63 2.18
N ARG A 247 17.36 -74.86 2.59
CA ARG A 247 18.28 -76.00 2.62
C ARG A 247 17.53 -77.31 2.45
#